data_AF-A0A9P6CPA7-F1
#
_entry.id   AF-A0A9P6CPA7-F1
#
_cell.length_a   1.000
_cell.length_b   1.000
_cell.length_c   1.000
_cell.angle_alpha   90.00
_cell.angle_beta   90.00
_cell.angle_gamma   90.00
#
_symmetry.space_group_name_H-M   'P 1'
#
loop_
_entity.id
_entity.type
_entity.pdbx_description
1 polymer ?
#
loop_
_entity_poly.entity_id
_entity_poly.type
_entity_poly.pdbx_seq_one_letter_code
_entity_poly.pdbx_strand_id
1 'polypeptide(L)'
;MAPNKKNQKAARPSKLNKAIAQKAAASTGNQTKTPSPPEAAEAMQAVLECLERMEAQLKKEREEKMELESLIEALRADGMEGAEAGPSAADLETIVRPAGTCSTDWGLQTEMKLSGSFKKNAKYQGLLRGMRDLVLNAGLNWELGWKDISAVQKGKIFQVARERYPILKRYANDWATAEMVKQFLKNRRAYHYRNGWLEVPEKYSYLKGNAEKRDPSGSRVKRVKVEAAAKKRLKEDLRSKIQQKKITATGKGEVLVAADEDEEEEEEEEEEEDEEEDEEDEDGVRESKGKGRYIPYGEDSEDEEDEEDEEDEEKGMNCGS
;
A
#
# COMPACT_ATOMS: atom_id res chain seq x y z
N MET A 1 -42.41 25.49 -12.64
CA MET A 1 -42.27 24.05 -12.36
C MET A 1 -42.04 23.32 -13.67
N ALA A 2 -40.79 23.01 -14.01
CA ALA A 2 -40.43 22.30 -15.23
C ALA A 2 -39.81 20.94 -14.84
N PRO A 3 -40.25 19.81 -15.44
CA PRO A 3 -39.74 18.50 -15.07
C PRO A 3 -38.31 18.31 -15.60
N ASN A 4 -37.38 18.12 -14.65
CA ASN A 4 -35.98 17.80 -14.89
C ASN A 4 -35.86 16.43 -15.56
N LYS A 5 -35.40 16.43 -16.83
CA LYS A 5 -35.28 15.23 -17.65
C LYS A 5 -34.17 14.32 -17.09
N LYS A 6 -34.63 13.19 -16.55
CA LYS A 6 -33.85 12.04 -16.07
C LYS A 6 -32.73 11.68 -17.03
N ASN A 7 -31.50 11.78 -16.54
CA ASN A 7 -30.30 11.31 -17.22
C ASN A 7 -30.17 9.79 -17.00
N GLN A 8 -30.91 9.00 -17.78
CA GLN A 8 -30.74 7.55 -17.82
C GLN A 8 -29.47 7.20 -18.61
N LYS A 9 -28.33 7.10 -17.93
CA LYS A 9 -27.15 6.44 -18.49
C LYS A 9 -27.45 4.95 -18.63
N ALA A 10 -27.72 4.52 -19.85
CA ALA A 10 -27.82 3.12 -20.22
C ALA A 10 -26.55 2.37 -19.80
N ALA A 11 -26.70 1.38 -18.91
CA ALA A 11 -25.65 0.46 -18.53
C ALA A 11 -25.18 -0.29 -19.77
N ARG A 12 -23.93 -0.04 -20.20
CA ARG A 12 -23.30 -0.78 -21.30
C ARG A 12 -23.10 -2.22 -20.81
N PRO A 13 -23.69 -3.24 -21.46
CA PRO A 13 -23.45 -4.63 -21.07
C PRO A 13 -21.96 -4.93 -21.20
N SER A 14 -21.39 -5.54 -20.15
CA SER A 14 -19.97 -5.89 -20.12
C SER A 14 -19.66 -6.87 -21.27
N LYS A 15 -18.55 -6.65 -21.96
CA LYS A 15 -18.11 -7.49 -23.08
C LYS A 15 -17.90 -8.97 -22.68
N LEU A 16 -17.75 -9.26 -21.38
CA LEU A 16 -17.63 -10.63 -20.87
C LEU A 16 -18.92 -11.45 -21.05
N ASN A 17 -20.10 -10.86 -20.87
CA ASN A 17 -21.35 -11.62 -20.97
C ASN A 17 -21.71 -12.01 -22.41
N LYS A 18 -21.09 -11.37 -23.41
CA LYS A 18 -21.32 -11.70 -24.83
C LYS A 18 -20.54 -12.94 -25.27
N ALA A 19 -19.39 -13.23 -24.66
CA ALA A 19 -18.58 -14.42 -24.98
C ALA A 19 -19.19 -15.72 -24.43
N ILE A 20 -19.84 -15.67 -23.26
CA ILE A 20 -20.51 -16.83 -22.66
C ILE A 20 -21.76 -17.21 -23.46
N ALA A 21 -22.54 -16.22 -23.92
CA ALA A 21 -23.75 -16.48 -24.71
C ALA A 21 -23.45 -17.05 -26.11
N GLN A 22 -22.32 -16.70 -26.73
CA GLN A 22 -21.95 -17.22 -28.05
C GLN A 22 -21.35 -18.63 -28.00
N LYS A 23 -20.80 -19.07 -26.86
CA LYS A 23 -20.31 -20.45 -26.69
C LYS A 23 -21.43 -21.46 -26.40
N ALA A 24 -22.59 -21.01 -25.91
CA ALA A 24 -23.77 -21.87 -25.70
C ALA A 24 -24.56 -22.19 -26.98
N ALA A 25 -24.43 -21.37 -28.03
CA ALA A 25 -25.20 -21.57 -29.27
C ALA A 25 -24.55 -22.52 -30.29
N ALA A 26 -23.27 -22.89 -30.11
CA ALA A 26 -22.53 -23.75 -31.04
C ALA A 26 -22.44 -25.23 -30.58
N SER A 27 -23.11 -25.61 -29.49
CA SER A 27 -23.12 -26.98 -28.96
C SER A 27 -24.52 -27.60 -29.00
N THR A 28 -25.22 -27.41 -30.12
CA THR A 28 -26.53 -28.02 -30.37
C THR A 28 -26.41 -28.90 -31.61
N GLY A 29 -25.84 -30.10 -31.46
CA GLY A 29 -25.65 -30.99 -32.61
C GLY A 29 -24.87 -32.28 -32.40
N ASN A 30 -24.49 -32.65 -31.18
CA ASN A 30 -23.94 -33.98 -30.93
C ASN A 30 -25.02 -34.87 -30.34
N GLN A 31 -25.52 -35.77 -31.18
CA GLN A 31 -26.48 -36.81 -30.83
C GLN A 31 -25.96 -37.59 -29.62
N THR A 32 -26.74 -37.60 -28.55
CA THR A 32 -26.50 -38.39 -27.35
C THR A 32 -26.57 -39.86 -27.71
N LYS A 33 -25.42 -40.42 -28.11
CA LYS A 33 -25.19 -41.85 -28.13
C LYS A 33 -25.33 -42.32 -26.67
N THR A 34 -26.44 -42.95 -26.34
CA THR A 34 -26.67 -43.52 -25.01
C THR A 34 -25.51 -44.48 -24.72
N PRO A 35 -24.72 -44.25 -23.66
CA PRO A 35 -23.60 -45.12 -23.32
C PRO A 35 -24.15 -46.53 -23.15
N SER A 36 -23.40 -47.48 -23.69
CA SER A 36 -23.78 -48.88 -23.57
C SER A 36 -23.82 -49.26 -22.07
N PRO A 37 -24.70 -50.19 -21.63
CA PRO A 37 -24.83 -50.58 -20.23
C PRO A 37 -23.52 -50.83 -19.46
N PRO A 38 -22.44 -51.40 -20.04
CA PRO A 38 -21.18 -51.56 -19.32
C PRO A 38 -20.44 -50.23 -19.05
N GLU A 39 -20.50 -49.24 -19.94
CA GLU A 39 -19.83 -47.94 -19.76
C GLU A 39 -20.43 -47.12 -18.61
N ALA A 40 -21.74 -47.28 -18.36
CA ALA A 40 -22.40 -46.62 -17.24
C ALA A 40 -21.92 -47.13 -15.87
N ALA A 41 -21.57 -48.42 -15.78
CA ALA A 41 -21.05 -49.02 -14.56
C ALA A 41 -19.61 -48.55 -14.27
N GLU A 42 -18.77 -48.48 -15.29
CA GLU A 42 -17.40 -47.95 -15.17
C GLU A 42 -17.40 -46.46 -14.80
N ALA A 43 -18.28 -45.66 -15.41
CA ALA A 43 -18.43 -44.25 -15.06
C ALA A 43 -18.86 -44.04 -13.60
N MET A 44 -19.74 -44.91 -13.08
CA MET A 44 -20.17 -44.84 -11.67
C MET A 44 -19.04 -45.23 -10.71
N GLN A 45 -18.21 -46.22 -11.06
CA GLN A 45 -17.00 -46.58 -10.29
C GLN A 45 -15.99 -45.43 -10.27
N ALA A 46 -15.73 -44.78 -11.41
CA ALA A 46 -14.82 -43.63 -11.47
C ALA A 46 -15.30 -42.44 -10.62
N VAL A 47 -16.63 -42.23 -10.53
CA VAL A 47 -17.21 -41.20 -9.66
C VAL A 47 -17.05 -41.55 -8.19
N LEU A 48 -17.22 -42.83 -7.81
CA LEU A 48 -17.00 -43.28 -6.43
C LEU A 48 -15.54 -43.11 -6.01
N GLU A 49 -14.58 -43.51 -6.85
CA GLU A 49 -13.15 -43.30 -6.59
C GLU A 49 -12.78 -41.80 -6.50
N CYS A 50 -13.43 -40.96 -7.30
CA CYS A 50 -13.25 -39.51 -7.24
C CYS A 50 -13.76 -38.92 -5.91
N LEU A 51 -14.92 -39.39 -5.42
CA LEU A 51 -15.47 -38.98 -4.13
C LEU A 51 -14.56 -39.40 -2.97
N GLU A 52 -14.06 -40.65 -2.98
CA GLU A 52 -13.12 -41.14 -1.97
C GLU A 52 -11.82 -40.32 -1.95
N ARG A 53 -11.30 -39.93 -3.13
CA ARG A 53 -10.13 -39.06 -3.23
C ARG A 53 -10.37 -37.66 -2.66
N MET A 54 -11.54 -37.07 -2.92
CA MET A 54 -11.90 -35.76 -2.35
C MET A 54 -12.11 -35.82 -0.84
N GLU A 55 -12.73 -36.89 -0.32
CA GLU A 55 -12.88 -37.09 1.12
C GLU A 55 -11.52 -37.26 1.82
N ALA A 56 -10.57 -37.97 1.19
CA ALA A 56 -9.21 -38.09 1.69
C ALA A 56 -8.47 -36.73 1.71
N GLN A 57 -8.64 -35.89 0.69
CA GLN A 57 -8.07 -34.54 0.66
C GLN A 57 -8.64 -33.65 1.78
N LEU A 58 -9.97 -33.65 1.97
CA LEU A 58 -10.60 -32.89 3.04
C LEU A 58 -10.17 -33.34 4.44
N LYS A 59 -9.91 -34.64 4.61
CA LYS A 59 -9.38 -35.16 5.87
C LYS A 59 -7.96 -34.66 6.12
N LYS A 60 -7.09 -34.71 5.12
CA LYS A 60 -5.70 -34.22 5.19
C LYS A 60 -5.64 -32.72 5.51
N GLU A 61 -6.45 -31.91 4.85
CA GLU A 61 -6.52 -30.46 5.14
C GLU A 61 -7.01 -30.16 6.56
N ARG A 62 -7.94 -30.96 7.10
CA ARG A 62 -8.42 -30.80 8.49
C ARG A 62 -7.35 -31.16 9.51
N GLU A 63 -6.54 -32.19 9.24
CA GLU A 63 -5.42 -32.59 10.09
C GLU A 63 -4.32 -31.51 10.07
N GLU A 64 -3.90 -31.03 8.89
CA GLU A 64 -2.94 -29.93 8.75
C GLU A 64 -3.41 -28.64 9.45
N LYS A 65 -4.72 -28.32 9.35
CA LYS A 65 -5.30 -27.17 10.06
C LYS A 65 -5.26 -27.34 11.58
N MET A 66 -5.55 -28.54 12.08
CA MET A 66 -5.51 -28.83 13.51
C MET A 66 -4.08 -28.76 14.05
N GLU A 67 -3.08 -29.25 13.30
CA GLU A 67 -1.66 -29.14 13.66
C GLU A 67 -1.20 -27.68 13.72
N LEU A 68 -1.54 -26.87 12.71
CA LEU A 68 -1.23 -25.42 12.70
C LEU A 68 -1.91 -24.67 13.85
N GLU A 69 -3.18 -24.98 14.15
CA GLU A 69 -3.89 -24.39 15.28
C GLU A 69 -3.22 -24.78 16.61
N SER A 70 -2.76 -26.03 16.77
CA SER A 70 -2.02 -26.46 17.96
C SER A 70 -0.66 -25.76 18.09
N LEU A 71 0.04 -25.52 16.97
CA LEU A 71 1.33 -24.83 16.96
C LEU A 71 1.16 -23.34 17.33
N ILE A 72 0.11 -22.69 16.82
CA ILE A 72 -0.25 -21.32 17.20
C ILE A 72 -0.59 -21.24 18.70
N GLU A 73 -1.32 -22.21 19.22
CA GLU A 73 -1.67 -22.25 20.64
C GLU A 73 -0.45 -22.50 21.53
N ALA A 74 0.46 -23.40 21.14
CA ALA A 74 1.73 -23.62 21.82
C ALA A 74 2.59 -22.35 21.84
N LEU A 75 2.71 -21.65 20.70
CA LEU A 75 3.43 -20.37 20.62
C LEU A 75 2.76 -19.26 21.45
N ARG A 76 1.43 -19.30 21.61
CA ARG A 76 0.70 -18.38 22.50
C ARG A 76 0.94 -18.69 23.97
N ALA A 77 0.96 -19.97 24.34
CA ALA A 77 1.25 -20.40 25.70
C ALA A 77 2.68 -20.01 26.12
N ASP A 78 3.67 -20.33 25.28
CA ASP A 78 5.08 -19.96 25.52
C ASP A 78 5.31 -18.44 25.47
N GLY A 79 4.55 -17.73 24.63
CA GLY A 79 4.61 -16.27 24.53
C GLY A 79 3.89 -15.52 25.65
N MET A 80 2.99 -16.18 26.40
CA MET A 80 2.24 -15.56 27.50
C MET A 80 3.00 -15.58 28.82
N GLU A 81 3.84 -16.58 29.10
CA GLU A 81 4.63 -16.61 30.35
C GLU A 81 5.77 -15.58 30.39
N GLY A 82 6.15 -14.99 29.25
CA GLY A 82 7.09 -13.88 29.16
C GLY A 82 6.48 -12.47 29.08
N ALA A 83 5.14 -12.37 29.10
CA ALA A 83 4.41 -11.09 29.06
C ALA A 83 3.87 -10.66 30.44
N GLU A 84 4.12 -11.46 31.47
CA GLU A 84 3.82 -11.17 32.87
C GLU A 84 4.89 -10.19 33.43
N ALA A 85 4.41 -9.07 33.96
CA ALA A 85 5.20 -7.91 34.41
C ALA A 85 5.91 -7.12 33.30
N GLY A 86 5.17 -6.77 32.23
CA GLY A 86 5.40 -5.47 31.61
C GLY A 86 5.46 -4.40 32.73
N PRO A 87 6.44 -3.48 32.71
CA PRO A 87 6.68 -2.54 33.80
C PRO A 87 5.35 -1.95 34.25
N SER A 88 5.07 -2.08 35.55
CA SER A 88 3.88 -1.53 36.19
C SER A 88 3.60 -0.16 35.58
N ALA A 89 2.38 0.09 35.12
CA ALA A 89 2.00 1.30 34.40
C ALA A 89 2.34 2.61 35.16
N ALA A 90 2.72 2.51 36.42
CA ALA A 90 3.24 3.60 37.25
C ALA A 90 4.63 4.13 36.81
N ASP A 91 5.47 3.36 36.13
CA ASP A 91 6.85 3.76 35.78
C ASP A 91 7.10 4.00 34.28
N LEU A 92 6.04 4.05 33.46
CA LEU A 92 6.21 4.44 32.06
C LEU A 92 6.50 5.93 31.98
N GLU A 93 7.77 6.27 31.78
CA GLU A 93 8.23 7.63 31.49
C GLU A 93 7.28 8.32 30.52
N THR A 94 6.65 9.40 30.99
CA THR A 94 5.74 10.18 30.18
C THR A 94 6.54 10.91 29.11
N ILE A 95 6.31 10.57 27.84
CA ILE A 95 6.97 11.16 26.69
C ILE A 95 6.27 12.47 26.36
N VAL A 96 6.96 13.58 26.62
CA VAL A 96 6.51 14.93 26.27
C VAL A 96 6.45 15.10 24.75
N ARG A 97 5.59 16.02 24.27
CA ARG A 97 5.50 16.35 22.84
C ARG A 97 6.81 17.06 22.44
N PRO A 98 7.48 16.65 21.36
CA PRO A 98 8.63 17.38 20.81
C PRO A 98 8.19 18.77 20.33
N ALA A 99 9.12 19.74 20.38
CA ALA A 99 8.89 21.07 19.85
C ALA A 99 8.80 21.05 18.31
N GLY A 100 8.00 21.96 17.73
CA GLY A 100 7.82 22.08 16.28
C GLY A 100 6.64 21.28 15.71
N THR A 101 6.56 21.30 14.39
CA THR A 101 5.49 20.74 13.57
C THR A 101 5.84 19.33 13.09
N CYS A 102 4.91 18.40 13.35
CA CYS A 102 5.03 17.02 12.88
C CYS A 102 5.09 16.99 11.35
N SER A 103 6.01 16.21 10.78
CA SER A 103 6.35 16.12 9.35
C SER A 103 7.38 17.14 8.85
N THR A 104 7.46 18.34 9.44
CA THR A 104 8.44 19.36 9.04
C THR A 104 9.69 19.27 9.90
N ASP A 105 9.52 19.38 11.22
CA ASP A 105 10.64 19.43 12.16
C ASP A 105 11.01 18.03 12.69
N TRP A 106 10.02 17.14 12.77
CA TRP A 106 10.20 15.81 13.35
C TRP A 106 9.26 14.76 12.77
N GLY A 107 9.70 13.51 12.81
CA GLY A 107 8.94 12.36 12.33
C GLY A 107 8.15 11.66 13.45
N LEU A 108 6.82 11.54 13.29
CA LEU A 108 5.93 10.93 14.28
C LEU A 108 6.40 9.55 14.77
N GLN A 109 6.79 8.69 13.85
CA GLN A 109 7.24 7.34 14.18
C GLN A 109 8.56 7.33 14.96
N THR A 110 9.47 8.25 14.64
CA THR A 110 10.78 8.40 15.31
C THR A 110 10.59 8.86 16.74
N GLU A 111 9.77 9.89 16.96
CA GLU A 111 9.48 10.46 18.29
C GLU A 111 8.68 9.51 19.18
N MET A 112 7.84 8.67 18.57
CA MET A 112 7.20 7.58 19.29
C MET A 112 8.16 6.43 19.67
N LYS A 113 9.42 6.47 19.24
CA LYS A 113 10.44 5.41 19.38
C LYS A 113 10.03 4.10 18.68
N LEU A 114 9.24 4.20 17.62
CA LEU A 114 8.71 3.07 16.83
C LEU A 114 9.36 2.96 15.43
N SER A 115 10.43 3.70 15.15
CA SER A 115 11.23 3.58 13.93
C SER A 115 12.38 2.55 14.07
N GLY A 116 13.04 2.22 12.95
CA GLY A 116 14.31 1.48 12.93
C GLY A 116 14.23 -0.06 12.99
N SER A 117 13.04 -0.66 13.08
CA SER A 117 12.89 -2.13 13.03
C SER A 117 11.58 -2.51 12.39
N PHE A 118 11.57 -3.60 11.60
CA PHE A 118 10.35 -4.15 10.98
C PHE A 118 9.23 -4.38 12.00
N LYS A 119 9.54 -4.98 13.15
CA LYS A 119 8.55 -5.24 14.23
C LYS A 119 7.97 -3.94 14.81
N LYS A 120 8.80 -2.91 14.97
CA LYS A 120 8.34 -1.59 15.46
C LYS A 120 7.49 -0.86 14.41
N ASN A 121 7.90 -0.95 13.15
CA ASN A 121 7.12 -0.42 12.03
C ASN A 121 5.74 -1.10 11.92
N ALA A 122 5.69 -2.43 12.01
CA ALA A 122 4.42 -3.17 12.02
C ALA A 122 3.50 -2.72 13.18
N LYS A 123 4.06 -2.48 14.37
CA LYS A 123 3.30 -1.92 15.51
C LYS A 123 2.75 -0.52 15.20
N TYR A 124 3.57 0.37 14.63
CA TYR A 124 3.15 1.70 14.23
C TYR A 124 2.04 1.68 13.18
N GLN A 125 2.17 0.84 12.13
CA GLN A 125 1.14 0.65 11.11
C GLN A 125 -0.16 0.08 11.71
N GLY A 126 -0.05 -0.83 12.67
CA GLY A 126 -1.20 -1.35 13.43
C GLY A 126 -1.92 -0.25 14.21
N LEU A 127 -1.19 0.66 14.86
CA LEU A 127 -1.76 1.83 15.54
C LEU A 127 -2.45 2.77 14.56
N LEU A 128 -1.80 3.11 13.44
CA LEU A 128 -2.39 3.96 12.41
C LEU A 128 -3.70 3.38 11.88
N ARG A 129 -3.72 2.09 11.53
CA ARG A 129 -4.95 1.40 11.10
C ARG A 129 -6.03 1.46 12.18
N GLY A 130 -5.66 1.18 13.42
CA GLY A 130 -6.53 1.29 14.59
C GLY A 130 -7.17 2.67 14.75
N MET A 131 -6.38 3.73 14.62
CA MET A 131 -6.87 5.11 14.70
C MET A 131 -7.84 5.44 13.57
N ARG A 132 -7.58 4.98 12.34
CA ARG A 132 -8.51 5.16 11.20
C ARG A 132 -9.88 4.55 11.50
N ASP A 133 -9.89 3.32 12.01
CA ASP A 133 -11.11 2.62 12.39
C ASP A 133 -11.86 3.35 13.51
N LEU A 134 -11.13 3.87 14.51
CA LEU A 134 -11.73 4.64 15.61
C LEU A 134 -12.36 5.95 15.11
N VAL A 135 -11.67 6.69 14.26
CA VAL A 135 -12.19 7.96 13.68
C VAL A 135 -13.46 7.69 12.87
N LEU A 136 -13.46 6.61 12.08
CA LEU A 136 -14.61 6.18 11.29
C LEU A 136 -15.79 5.76 12.18
N ASN A 137 -15.54 4.92 13.18
CA ASN A 137 -16.57 4.41 14.09
C ASN A 137 -17.14 5.50 15.00
N ALA A 138 -16.32 6.49 15.38
CA ALA A 138 -16.76 7.65 16.16
C ALA A 138 -17.64 8.61 15.35
N GLY A 139 -17.76 8.43 14.02
CA GLY A 139 -18.52 9.32 13.15
C GLY A 139 -17.93 10.74 13.12
N LEU A 140 -16.61 10.87 13.28
CA LEU A 140 -15.97 12.17 13.28
C LEU A 140 -16.02 12.76 11.87
N ASN A 141 -16.45 14.03 11.77
CA ASN A 141 -16.53 14.71 10.49
C ASN A 141 -15.11 15.01 9.98
N TRP A 142 -14.68 14.27 8.97
CA TRP A 142 -13.33 14.37 8.39
C TRP A 142 -13.19 15.53 7.40
N GLU A 143 -14.29 16.14 6.97
CA GLU A 143 -14.29 17.32 6.10
C GLU A 143 -13.80 18.56 6.85
N LEU A 144 -13.97 18.58 8.18
CA LEU A 144 -13.52 19.67 9.06
C LEU A 144 -12.03 19.61 9.36
N GLY A 145 -11.42 20.78 9.56
CA GLY A 145 -10.05 20.90 10.07
C GLY A 145 -9.93 20.36 11.49
N TRP A 146 -8.72 20.01 11.91
CA TRP A 146 -8.51 19.52 13.28
C TRP A 146 -8.91 20.54 14.34
N LYS A 147 -8.65 21.84 14.09
CA LYS A 147 -9.04 22.95 14.97
C LYS A 147 -10.57 23.00 15.15
N ASP A 148 -11.32 22.79 14.07
CA ASP A 148 -12.80 22.92 14.03
C ASP A 148 -13.56 21.75 14.68
N ILE A 149 -12.91 20.60 14.88
CA ILE A 149 -13.54 19.44 15.52
C ILE A 149 -13.76 19.73 17.02
N SER A 150 -14.97 19.44 17.50
CA SER A 150 -15.34 19.65 18.91
C SER A 150 -14.42 18.91 19.89
N ALA A 151 -14.09 19.58 21.01
CA ALA A 151 -13.27 18.99 22.07
C ALA A 151 -13.88 17.70 22.65
N VAL A 152 -15.21 17.61 22.71
CA VAL A 152 -15.92 16.42 23.21
C VAL A 152 -15.68 15.21 22.29
N GLN A 153 -15.69 15.39 20.97
CA GLN A 153 -15.40 14.30 20.03
C GLN A 153 -13.93 13.86 20.11
N LYS A 154 -13.00 14.82 20.21
CA LYS A 154 -11.56 14.53 20.41
C LYS A 154 -11.35 13.71 21.68
N GLY A 155 -11.94 14.13 22.80
CA GLY A 155 -11.83 13.43 24.10
C GLY A 155 -12.35 11.99 24.06
N LYS A 156 -13.47 11.73 23.36
CA LYS A 156 -13.98 10.36 23.17
C LYS A 156 -12.99 9.47 22.44
N ILE A 157 -12.38 9.98 21.37
CA ILE A 157 -11.37 9.22 20.61
C ILE A 157 -10.15 8.94 21.48
N PHE A 158 -9.65 9.94 22.23
CA PHE A 158 -8.49 9.76 23.11
C PHE A 158 -8.75 8.74 24.22
N GLN A 159 -9.95 8.74 24.81
CA GLN A 159 -10.32 7.74 25.81
C GLN A 159 -10.30 6.32 25.21
N VAL A 160 -11.03 6.11 24.11
CA VAL A 160 -11.12 4.79 23.47
C VAL A 160 -9.75 4.33 22.93
N ALA A 161 -8.94 5.25 22.42
CA ALA A 161 -7.59 4.96 21.96
C ALA A 161 -6.68 4.46 23.10
N ARG A 162 -6.73 5.11 24.27
CA ARG A 162 -5.97 4.69 25.46
C ARG A 162 -6.42 3.34 26.02
N GLU A 163 -7.72 3.06 25.96
CA GLU A 163 -8.29 1.77 26.38
C GLU A 163 -7.86 0.66 25.42
N ARG A 164 -7.92 0.90 24.11
CA ARG A 164 -7.60 -0.11 23.08
C ARG A 164 -6.10 -0.33 22.87
N TYR A 165 -5.29 0.72 23.03
CA TYR A 165 -3.84 0.69 22.80
C TYR A 165 -3.10 1.26 24.02
N PRO A 166 -2.79 0.43 25.02
CA PRO A 166 -2.15 0.89 26.27
C PRO A 166 -0.83 1.63 26.07
N ILE A 167 -0.10 1.35 24.98
CA ILE A 167 1.11 2.08 24.60
C ILE A 167 0.86 3.59 24.50
N LEU A 168 -0.33 4.03 24.09
CA LEU A 168 -0.65 5.43 23.89
C LEU A 168 -0.75 6.23 25.21
N LYS A 169 -0.94 5.55 26.35
CA LYS A 169 -1.02 6.20 27.67
C LYS A 169 0.29 6.88 28.10
N ARG A 170 1.43 6.52 27.48
CA ARG A 170 2.74 7.10 27.79
C ARG A 170 2.96 8.50 27.20
N TYR A 171 2.15 8.92 26.24
CA TYR A 171 2.36 10.20 25.54
C TYR A 171 1.58 11.30 26.25
N ALA A 172 2.27 12.37 26.66
CA ALA A 172 1.66 13.50 27.36
C ALA A 172 0.52 14.11 26.54
N ASN A 173 -0.62 14.40 27.16
CA ASN A 173 -1.76 15.04 26.50
C ASN A 173 -2.24 14.34 25.22
N ASP A 174 -2.01 13.02 25.11
CA ASP A 174 -2.41 12.22 23.95
C ASP A 174 -1.86 12.75 22.61
N TRP A 175 -0.70 13.42 22.61
CA TRP A 175 -0.15 14.08 21.41
C TRP A 175 0.03 13.13 20.23
N ALA A 176 0.50 11.91 20.48
CA ALA A 176 0.69 10.90 19.44
C ALA A 176 -0.63 10.50 18.78
N THR A 177 -1.68 10.33 19.59
CA THR A 177 -3.04 10.02 19.10
C THR A 177 -3.56 11.17 18.25
N ALA A 178 -3.39 12.42 18.72
CA ALA A 178 -3.81 13.60 17.97
C ALA A 178 -3.12 13.69 16.59
N GLU A 179 -1.80 13.48 16.53
CA GLU A 179 -1.06 13.53 15.27
C GLU A 179 -1.45 12.41 14.29
N MET A 180 -1.64 11.18 14.77
CA MET A 180 -2.13 10.08 13.91
C MET A 180 -3.51 10.41 13.30
N VAL A 181 -4.41 11.01 14.10
CA VAL A 181 -5.73 11.41 13.60
C VAL A 181 -5.62 12.56 12.62
N LYS A 182 -4.84 13.61 12.93
CA LYS A 182 -4.57 14.72 12.00
C LYS A 182 -4.06 14.21 10.65
N GLN A 183 -3.07 13.32 10.66
CA GLN A 183 -2.50 12.71 9.45
C GLN A 183 -3.58 11.99 8.63
N PHE A 184 -4.43 11.18 9.27
CA PHE A 184 -5.53 10.50 8.58
C PHE A 184 -6.53 11.49 7.96
N LEU A 185 -6.94 12.51 8.71
CA LEU A 185 -7.91 13.50 8.24
C LEU A 185 -7.34 14.33 7.07
N LYS A 186 -6.08 14.76 7.15
CA LYS A 186 -5.35 15.46 6.06
C LYS A 186 -5.34 14.61 4.80
N ASN A 187 -4.91 13.35 4.90
CA ASN A 187 -4.83 12.43 3.76
C ASN A 187 -6.20 12.13 3.15
N ARG A 188 -7.22 11.95 3.98
CA ARG A 188 -8.59 11.71 3.49
C ARG A 188 -9.16 12.91 2.75
N ARG A 189 -9.01 14.13 3.29
CA ARG A 189 -9.43 15.34 2.58
C ARG A 189 -8.67 15.51 1.27
N ALA A 190 -7.35 15.36 1.27
CA ALA A 190 -6.53 15.44 0.06
C ALA A 190 -7.01 14.46 -1.02
N TYR A 191 -7.33 13.22 -0.64
CA TYR A 191 -7.90 12.23 -1.55
C TYR A 191 -9.26 12.67 -2.13
N HIS A 192 -10.17 13.18 -1.31
CA HIS A 192 -11.48 13.66 -1.74
C HIS A 192 -11.41 14.91 -2.62
N TYR A 193 -10.48 15.84 -2.34
CA TYR A 193 -10.21 17.00 -3.19
C TYR A 193 -9.70 16.57 -4.56
N ARG A 194 -8.75 15.64 -4.62
CA ARG A 194 -8.20 15.12 -5.89
C ARG A 194 -9.27 14.46 -6.75
N ASN A 195 -10.27 13.80 -6.13
CA ASN A 195 -11.37 13.16 -6.85
C ASN A 195 -12.54 14.11 -7.17
N GLY A 196 -12.50 15.36 -6.68
CA GLY A 196 -13.59 16.33 -6.85
C GLY A 196 -14.87 15.98 -6.08
N TRP A 197 -14.78 15.15 -5.03
CA TRP A 197 -15.91 14.82 -4.18
C TRP A 197 -16.16 15.85 -3.08
N LEU A 198 -15.12 16.61 -2.73
CA LEU A 198 -15.19 17.72 -1.79
C LEU A 198 -14.76 18.99 -2.52
N GLU A 199 -15.45 20.09 -2.26
CA GLU A 199 -15.08 21.39 -2.80
C GLU A 199 -13.81 21.88 -2.10
N VAL A 200 -12.79 22.22 -2.89
CA VAL A 200 -11.54 22.76 -2.36
C VAL A 200 -11.86 24.14 -1.79
N PRO A 201 -11.55 24.42 -0.51
CA PRO A 201 -11.75 25.74 0.06
C PRO A 201 -11.14 26.83 -0.81
N GLU A 202 -11.81 27.97 -0.95
CA GLU A 202 -11.39 29.06 -1.86
C GLU A 202 -9.94 29.51 -1.60
N LYS A 203 -9.52 29.47 -0.32
CA LYS A 203 -8.13 29.74 0.08
C LYS A 203 -7.10 28.87 -0.64
N TYR A 204 -7.44 27.66 -1.07
CA TYR A 204 -6.56 26.72 -1.77
C TYR A 204 -6.84 26.63 -3.27
N SER A 205 -7.70 27.49 -3.81
CA SER A 205 -8.03 27.50 -5.24
C SER A 205 -6.80 27.68 -6.13
N TYR A 206 -5.80 28.45 -5.67
CA TYR A 206 -4.54 28.69 -6.38
C TYR A 206 -3.74 27.41 -6.63
N LEU A 207 -3.83 26.41 -5.74
CA LEU A 207 -3.13 25.12 -5.89
C LEU A 207 -3.62 24.36 -7.12
N LYS A 208 -4.90 24.51 -7.49
CA LYS A 208 -5.44 23.91 -8.71
C LYS A 208 -4.82 24.54 -9.96
N GLY A 209 -4.66 25.87 -9.95
CA GLY A 209 -3.95 26.59 -11.01
C GLY A 209 -2.48 26.16 -11.13
N ASN A 210 -1.81 25.91 -10.00
CA ASN A 210 -0.43 25.39 -10.00
C ASN A 210 -0.35 23.95 -10.52
N ALA A 211 -1.31 23.09 -10.13
CA ALA A 211 -1.39 21.72 -10.62
C ALA A 211 -1.67 21.66 -12.14
N GLU A 212 -2.49 22.57 -12.67
CA GLU A 212 -2.74 22.69 -14.12
C GLU A 212 -1.52 23.22 -14.89
N LYS A 213 -0.71 24.10 -14.28
CA LYS A 213 0.57 24.58 -14.84
C LYS A 213 1.67 23.53 -14.77
N ARG A 214 1.62 22.61 -13.81
CA ARG A 214 2.60 21.51 -13.68
C ARG A 214 2.37 20.52 -14.82
N ASP A 215 3.37 20.41 -15.69
CA ASP A 215 3.37 19.40 -16.76
C ASP A 215 3.44 17.99 -16.13
N PRO A 216 2.40 17.15 -16.25
CA PRO A 216 2.43 15.78 -15.71
C PRO A 216 3.44 14.88 -16.42
N SER A 217 3.97 15.30 -17.58
CA SER A 217 5.09 14.66 -18.28
C SER A 217 6.47 15.11 -17.75
N GLY A 218 6.54 16.27 -17.11
CA GLY A 218 7.75 16.86 -16.55
C GLY A 218 8.19 16.30 -15.19
N SER A 219 7.44 15.36 -14.60
CA SER A 219 7.81 14.72 -13.34
C SER A 219 9.24 14.20 -13.40
N ARG A 220 10.10 14.67 -12.47
CA ARG A 220 11.51 14.29 -12.37
C ARG A 220 11.67 12.77 -12.39
N VAL A 221 10.80 12.04 -11.72
CA VAL A 221 10.79 10.56 -11.71
C VAL A 221 10.55 9.98 -13.11
N LYS A 222 9.59 10.53 -13.87
CA LYS A 222 9.37 10.09 -15.27
C LYS A 222 10.57 10.41 -16.14
N ARG A 223 11.18 11.60 -15.98
CA ARG A 223 12.39 11.97 -16.71
C ARG A 223 13.54 11.02 -16.39
N VAL A 224 13.79 10.75 -15.11
CA VAL A 224 14.83 9.81 -14.66
C VAL A 224 14.55 8.41 -15.19
N LYS A 225 13.32 7.88 -15.11
CA LYS A 225 12.99 6.56 -15.67
C LYS A 225 13.14 6.51 -17.19
N VAL A 226 12.75 7.55 -17.92
CA VAL A 226 12.94 7.63 -19.37
C VAL A 226 14.42 7.71 -19.72
N GLU A 227 15.22 8.48 -18.96
CA GLU A 227 16.66 8.60 -19.14
C GLU A 227 17.38 7.29 -18.83
N ALA A 228 17.03 6.63 -17.72
CA ALA A 228 17.56 5.31 -17.34
C ALA A 228 17.22 4.26 -18.41
N ALA A 229 15.97 4.22 -18.89
CA ALA A 229 15.56 3.34 -19.98
C ALA A 229 16.30 3.64 -21.30
N ALA A 230 16.58 4.91 -21.60
CA ALA A 230 17.36 5.31 -22.77
C ALA A 230 18.84 4.89 -22.65
N LYS A 231 19.46 5.07 -21.47
CA LYS A 231 20.83 4.62 -21.19
C LYS A 231 20.94 3.10 -21.31
N LYS A 232 19.98 2.34 -20.77
CA LYS A 232 19.91 0.87 -20.89
C LYS A 232 19.87 0.43 -22.35
N ARG A 233 18.99 1.02 -23.17
CA ARG A 233 18.91 0.73 -24.61
C ARG A 233 20.20 1.04 -25.35
N LEU A 234 20.88 2.13 -25.01
CA LEU A 234 22.15 2.51 -25.63
C LEU A 234 23.28 1.51 -25.28
N LYS A 235 23.31 1.01 -24.04
CA LYS A 235 24.25 -0.04 -23.58
C LYS A 235 24.00 -1.37 -24.30
N GLU A 236 22.74 -1.77 -24.46
CA GLU A 236 22.34 -2.98 -25.21
C GLU A 236 22.69 -2.89 -26.71
N ASP A 237 22.46 -1.74 -27.34
CA ASP A 237 22.84 -1.50 -28.74
C ASP A 237 24.36 -1.55 -28.96
N LEU A 238 25.13 -1.00 -28.01
CA LEU A 238 26.60 -1.03 -28.07
C LEU A 238 27.13 -2.47 -27.94
N ARG A 239 26.61 -3.24 -26.98
CA ARG A 239 26.94 -4.66 -26.82
C ARG A 239 26.63 -5.46 -28.09
N SER A 240 25.47 -5.22 -28.70
CA SER A 240 25.06 -5.88 -29.94
C SER A 240 26.01 -5.55 -31.11
N LYS A 241 26.46 -4.29 -31.23
CA LYS A 241 27.43 -3.88 -32.27
C LYS A 241 28.81 -4.53 -32.09
N ILE A 242 29.27 -4.66 -30.84
CA ILE A 242 30.56 -5.32 -30.54
C ILE A 242 30.48 -6.80 -30.93
N GLN A 243 29.39 -7.49 -30.58
CA GLN A 243 29.19 -8.89 -30.94
C GLN A 243 29.13 -9.10 -32.47
N GLN A 244 28.42 -8.24 -33.20
CA GLN A 244 28.37 -8.30 -34.65
C GLN A 244 29.76 -8.11 -35.30
N LYS A 245 30.57 -7.16 -34.80
CA LYS A 245 31.94 -6.95 -35.29
C LYS A 245 32.81 -8.20 -35.09
N LYS A 246 32.76 -8.83 -33.91
CA LYS A 246 33.49 -10.07 -33.63
C LYS A 246 33.15 -11.16 -34.64
N ILE A 247 31.87 -11.42 -34.90
CA ILE A 247 31.43 -12.45 -35.86
C ILE A 247 31.94 -12.16 -37.27
N THR A 248 31.88 -10.91 -37.72
CA THR A 248 32.36 -10.55 -39.08
C THR A 248 33.88 -10.63 -39.24
N ALA A 249 34.65 -10.42 -38.16
CA ALA A 249 36.10 -10.54 -38.17
C ALA A 249 36.53 -12.02 -38.26
N THR A 250 35.85 -12.93 -37.59
CA THR A 250 36.18 -14.37 -37.61
C THR A 250 35.83 -15.06 -38.93
N GLY A 251 34.91 -14.48 -39.74
CA GLY A 251 34.47 -15.06 -41.01
C GLY A 251 35.40 -14.83 -42.21
N LYS A 252 36.35 -13.89 -42.13
CA LYS A 252 37.42 -13.75 -43.13
C LYS A 252 38.64 -14.47 -42.59
N GLY A 253 38.78 -15.73 -42.98
CA GLY A 253 39.85 -16.65 -42.54
C GLY A 253 41.27 -16.15 -42.83
N GLU A 254 41.74 -15.21 -42.03
CA GLU A 254 43.14 -14.90 -41.85
C GLU A 254 43.48 -15.24 -40.40
N VAL A 255 44.05 -16.44 -40.23
CA VAL A 255 44.53 -16.98 -38.95
C VAL A 255 45.76 -16.15 -38.56
N LEU A 256 45.54 -15.02 -37.91
CA LEU A 256 46.60 -14.28 -37.21
C LEU A 256 46.69 -14.82 -35.79
N VAL A 257 47.73 -15.62 -35.58
CA VAL A 257 48.25 -16.02 -34.27
C VAL A 257 48.90 -14.77 -33.65
N ALA A 258 48.22 -14.13 -32.70
CA ALA A 258 48.76 -13.09 -31.83
C ALA A 258 48.23 -13.40 -30.42
N ALA A 259 49.04 -14.00 -29.56
CA ALA A 259 49.96 -13.31 -28.64
C ALA A 259 49.16 -12.55 -27.57
N ASP A 260 48.97 -13.25 -26.45
CA ASP A 260 48.63 -12.74 -25.12
C ASP A 260 49.47 -11.50 -24.78
N GLU A 261 48.85 -10.32 -24.77
CA GLU A 261 49.28 -9.17 -23.98
C GLU A 261 48.02 -8.44 -23.47
N ASP A 262 47.51 -8.94 -22.35
CA ASP A 262 47.46 -8.21 -21.07
C ASP A 262 47.19 -6.69 -21.16
N GLU A 263 45.91 -6.29 -21.09
CA GLU A 263 45.49 -5.00 -20.55
C GLU A 263 43.99 -5.06 -20.22
N GLU A 264 43.65 -5.83 -19.19
CA GLU A 264 42.37 -5.71 -18.48
C GLU A 264 42.42 -4.45 -17.60
N GLU A 265 42.12 -3.28 -18.19
CA GLU A 265 41.63 -2.14 -17.40
C GLU A 265 40.19 -2.48 -16.97
N GLU A 266 40.08 -3.17 -15.84
CA GLU A 266 38.88 -3.22 -15.00
C GLU A 266 38.57 -1.78 -14.52
N GLU A 267 37.88 -0.99 -15.34
CA GLU A 267 37.00 0.05 -14.81
C GLU A 267 35.85 -0.68 -14.10
N GLU A 268 36.07 -1.01 -12.82
CA GLU A 268 35.02 -1.21 -11.82
C GLU A 268 34.19 0.09 -11.75
N GLU A 269 33.36 0.36 -12.76
CA GLU A 269 32.14 1.11 -12.50
C GLU A 269 31.34 0.22 -11.54
N GLU A 270 31.40 0.57 -10.26
CA GLU A 270 30.46 0.14 -9.22
C GLU A 270 29.04 0.33 -9.78
N GLU A 271 28.54 -0.68 -10.51
CA GLU A 271 27.13 -0.92 -10.71
C GLU A 271 26.61 -1.15 -9.29
N GLU A 272 26.20 -0.07 -8.62
CA GLU A 272 25.18 -0.17 -7.57
C GLU A 272 24.02 -0.90 -8.25
N GLU A 273 24.02 -2.23 -8.09
CA GLU A 273 22.87 -3.10 -8.26
C GLU A 273 21.82 -2.55 -7.30
N ASP A 274 21.08 -1.56 -7.78
CA ASP A 274 19.74 -1.27 -7.30
C ASP A 274 18.95 -2.53 -7.64
N GLU A 275 19.00 -3.51 -6.72
CA GLU A 275 18.15 -4.69 -6.65
C GLU A 275 16.68 -4.21 -6.55
N GLU A 276 16.16 -3.59 -7.61
CA GLU A 276 14.73 -3.63 -7.87
C GLU A 276 14.45 -5.09 -8.23
N GLU A 277 14.14 -5.90 -7.21
CA GLU A 277 13.44 -7.17 -7.32
C GLU A 277 12.23 -6.97 -8.25
N ASP A 278 12.45 -7.24 -9.54
CA ASP A 278 11.40 -7.43 -10.53
C ASP A 278 10.79 -8.81 -10.19
N GLU A 279 9.85 -8.80 -9.24
CA GLU A 279 8.93 -9.92 -9.02
C GLU A 279 8.15 -10.15 -10.32
N GLU A 280 8.71 -10.99 -11.19
CA GLU A 280 8.01 -11.62 -12.29
C GLU A 280 6.94 -12.55 -11.72
N ASP A 281 5.77 -11.97 -11.43
CA ASP A 281 4.52 -12.68 -11.23
C ASP A 281 4.14 -13.40 -12.55
N GLU A 282 4.65 -14.62 -12.70
CA GLU A 282 4.19 -15.59 -13.70
C GLU A 282 2.84 -16.19 -13.23
N ASP A 283 1.79 -15.76 -13.93
CA ASP A 283 0.55 -16.50 -14.23
C ASP A 283 -0.41 -16.93 -13.11
N GLY A 284 -1.32 -16.00 -12.78
CA GLY A 284 -2.60 -16.29 -12.14
C GLY A 284 -3.71 -15.33 -12.56
N VAL A 285 -4.24 -15.51 -13.77
CA VAL A 285 -5.39 -14.76 -14.33
C VAL A 285 -6.56 -14.70 -13.34
N ARG A 286 -6.73 -13.57 -12.65
CA ARG A 286 -8.03 -13.13 -12.11
C ARG A 286 -8.19 -11.63 -12.30
N GLU A 287 -8.93 -11.28 -13.35
CA GLU A 287 -9.27 -9.92 -13.77
C GLU A 287 -10.07 -9.19 -12.67
N SER A 288 -9.37 -8.63 -11.70
CA SER A 288 -9.90 -7.72 -10.68
C SER A 288 -9.49 -6.31 -11.08
N LYS A 289 -10.32 -5.67 -11.91
CA LYS A 289 -10.18 -4.23 -12.21
C LYS A 289 -10.38 -3.44 -10.91
N GLY A 290 -9.27 -3.10 -10.28
CA GLY A 290 -9.23 -2.30 -9.07
C GLY A 290 -7.81 -2.12 -8.52
N LYS A 291 -6.79 -2.04 -9.38
CA LYS A 291 -5.42 -1.68 -8.96
C LYS A 291 -5.40 -0.20 -8.55
N GLY A 292 -5.82 0.07 -7.32
CA GLY A 292 -5.46 1.29 -6.62
C GLY A 292 -3.95 1.26 -6.39
N ARG A 293 -3.19 1.80 -7.35
CA ARG A 293 -1.75 2.04 -7.23
C ARG A 293 -1.54 2.87 -5.97
N TYR A 294 -1.05 2.24 -4.91
CA TYR A 294 -0.52 2.93 -3.74
C TYR A 294 0.70 3.69 -4.23
N ILE A 295 0.53 5.00 -4.42
CA ILE A 295 1.65 5.90 -4.69
C ILE A 295 2.27 6.16 -3.31
N PRO A 296 3.52 5.74 -3.04
CA PRO A 296 4.21 6.16 -1.82
C PRO A 296 4.17 7.68 -1.79
N TYR A 297 3.73 8.25 -0.65
CA TYR A 297 3.61 9.69 -0.47
C TYR A 297 4.98 10.32 -0.72
N GLY A 298 5.16 10.87 -1.93
CA GLY A 298 6.33 11.65 -2.28
C GLY A 298 6.39 12.87 -1.37
N GLU A 299 7.56 13.08 -0.80
CA GLU A 299 7.97 14.14 0.12
C GLU A 299 7.96 15.55 -0.52
N ASP A 300 6.94 15.88 -1.31
CA ASP A 300 6.71 17.26 -1.75
C ASP A 300 5.74 17.95 -0.76
N SER A 301 6.21 18.03 0.48
CA SER A 301 5.73 18.99 1.47
C SER A 301 6.46 20.31 1.21
N GLU A 302 6.12 20.99 0.11
CA GLU A 302 6.50 22.39 -0.09
C GLU A 302 5.80 23.21 1.01
N ASP A 303 6.61 23.75 1.93
CA ASP A 303 6.32 24.83 2.89
C ASP A 303 4.83 25.17 3.07
N GLU A 304 4.16 24.41 3.94
CA GLU A 304 3.10 25.00 4.77
C GLU A 304 3.83 25.86 5.80
N GLU A 305 4.12 27.13 5.46
CA GLU A 305 4.32 28.18 6.46
C GLU A 305 3.00 28.26 7.25
N ASP A 306 2.89 27.40 8.28
CA ASP A 306 1.91 27.57 9.34
C ASP A 306 2.30 28.89 10.02
N GLU A 307 1.58 29.97 9.67
CA GLU A 307 1.52 31.20 10.46
C GLU A 307 0.94 30.86 11.84
N GLU A 308 1.78 30.29 12.71
CA GLU A 308 1.64 30.34 14.16
C GLU A 308 2.32 31.64 14.64
N ASP A 309 1.71 32.78 14.35
CA ASP A 309 2.01 34.03 15.05
C ASP A 309 0.71 34.61 15.63
N GLU A 310 0.82 35.02 16.90
CA GLU A 310 -0.15 35.79 17.71
C GLU A 310 -1.25 35.04 18.47
N GLU A 311 -0.90 34.12 19.37
CA GLU A 311 -1.69 33.89 20.59
C GLU A 311 -0.78 33.80 21.83
N ASP A 312 -0.09 34.90 22.16
CA ASP A 312 0.59 35.04 23.46
C ASP A 312 0.47 36.48 24.02
N GLU A 313 -0.74 37.05 24.02
CA GLU A 313 -1.05 38.28 24.77
C GLU A 313 -2.42 38.22 25.47
N GLU A 314 -2.64 37.26 26.38
CA GLU A 314 -3.70 37.45 27.39
C GLU A 314 -3.44 36.69 28.71
N LYS A 315 -2.29 36.95 29.34
CA LYS A 315 -2.09 36.65 30.78
C LYS A 315 -1.51 37.85 31.51
N GLY A 316 -2.38 38.82 31.79
CA GLY A 316 -2.01 40.02 32.54
C GLY A 316 -3.16 40.73 33.25
N MET A 317 -4.30 40.09 33.51
CA MET A 317 -5.32 40.66 34.41
C MET A 317 -4.95 40.39 35.86
N ASN A 318 -4.04 41.23 36.36
CA ASN A 318 -3.75 41.41 37.77
C ASN A 318 -5.02 41.93 38.47
N CYS A 319 -5.72 41.04 39.19
CA CYS A 319 -6.78 41.40 40.12
C CYS A 319 -6.17 41.99 41.38
N GLY A 320 -6.05 43.32 41.40
CA GLY A 320 -5.77 44.07 42.62
C GLY A 320 -6.89 43.89 43.64
N SER A 321 -6.50 43.52 44.86
CA SER A 321 -7.26 43.67 46.11
C SER A 321 -6.46 44.56 47.05
#